data_AF-A0A843RLD5-F1
#
_entry.id   AF-A0A843RLD5-F1
#
_cell.length_a   1.000
_cell.length_b   1.000
_cell.length_c   1.000
_cell.angle_alpha   90.00
_cell.angle_beta   90.00
_cell.angle_gamma   90.00
#
_symmetry.space_group_name_H-M   'P 1'
#
loop_
_entity.id
_entity.type
_entity.pdbx_description
1 polymer ?
#
loop_
_entity_poly.entity_id
_entity_poly.type
_entity_poly.pdbx_seq_one_letter_code
_entity_poly.pdbx_strand_id
1 'polypeptide(L)'
;MLVAHWFKQPLKSDSIKIGSVYKLAHQGNIVEVAKVVDVGPDALGIPHVTYDVSVERARLAKYEERRTLGLQSFTERFRDAVMPEKQDA
;
A
#
# COMPACT_ATOMS: atom_id res chain seq x y z
N MET A 1 26.29 -7.03 15.32
CA MET A 1 25.00 -7.44 14.75
C MET A 1 24.87 -6.76 13.39
N LEU A 2 24.92 -7.54 12.30
CA LEU A 2 24.82 -7.00 10.94
C LEU A 2 23.39 -6.54 10.69
N VAL A 3 23.17 -5.22 10.68
CA VAL A 3 21.91 -4.62 10.20
C VAL A 3 21.93 -4.78 8.69
N ALA A 4 21.34 -5.87 8.22
CA ALA A 4 21.12 -6.05 6.80
C ALA A 4 20.14 -4.96 6.35
N HIS A 5 20.68 -3.92 5.70
CA HIS A 5 19.88 -2.92 4.99
C HIS A 5 19.44 -3.55 3.67
N TRP A 6 18.34 -4.28 3.71
CA TRP A 6 17.71 -4.82 2.50
C TRP A 6 17.07 -3.63 1.81
N PHE A 7 17.73 -3.11 0.77
CA PHE A 7 17.14 -2.13 -0.13
C PHE A 7 15.93 -2.78 -0.81
N LYS A 8 14.75 -2.65 -0.19
CA LYS A 8 13.48 -3.06 -0.80
C LYS A 8 13.27 -2.22 -2.05
N GLN A 9 13.28 -2.87 -3.21
CA GLN A 9 13.09 -2.19 -4.49
C GLN A 9 11.73 -1.48 -4.51
N PRO A 10 11.67 -0.22 -4.98
CA PRO A 10 10.40 0.44 -5.19
C PRO A 10 9.56 -0.34 -6.21
N LEU A 11 8.25 -0.43 -5.98
CA LEU A 11 7.35 -1.04 -6.94
C LEU A 11 7.40 -0.25 -8.25
N LYS A 12 7.40 -0.96 -9.38
CA LYS A 12 7.23 -0.31 -10.69
C LYS A 12 5.81 0.26 -10.78
N SER A 13 5.67 1.52 -11.14
CA SER A 13 4.37 2.20 -11.31
C SER A 13 3.39 1.40 -12.17
N ASP A 14 3.87 0.76 -13.23
CA ASP A 14 3.05 -0.02 -14.17
C ASP A 14 2.52 -1.34 -13.58
N SER A 15 2.97 -1.71 -12.39
CA SER A 15 2.51 -2.91 -11.68
C SER A 15 1.32 -2.65 -10.77
N ILE A 16 0.94 -1.39 -10.54
CA ILE A 16 -0.21 -1.04 -9.70
C ILE A 16 -1.51 -1.25 -10.48
N LYS A 17 -2.35 -2.15 -9.97
CA LYS A 17 -3.64 -2.50 -10.59
C LYS A 17 -4.78 -2.39 -9.60
N ILE A 18 -5.95 -2.01 -10.09
CA ILE A 18 -7.20 -2.05 -9.34
C ILE A 18 -7.39 -3.46 -8.75
N GLY A 19 -7.79 -3.51 -7.48
CA GLY A 19 -7.96 -4.75 -6.71
C GLY A 19 -6.68 -5.28 -6.05
N SER A 20 -5.50 -4.77 -6.42
CA SER A 20 -4.24 -5.18 -5.78
C SER A 20 -4.17 -4.70 -4.34
N VAL A 21 -3.53 -5.50 -3.48
CA VAL A 21 -3.36 -5.21 -2.06
C VAL A 21 -1.87 -5.05 -1.75
N TYR A 22 -1.54 -4.00 -1.02
CA TYR A 22 -0.20 -3.70 -0.59
C TYR A 22 -0.14 -3.46 0.90
N LYS A 23 1.02 -3.71 1.50
CA LYS A 23 1.24 -3.55 2.93
C LYS A 23 2.45 -2.67 3.21
N LEU A 24 2.34 -1.91 4.29
CA LEU A 24 3.43 -1.18 4.89
C LEU A 24 3.46 -1.49 6.39
N ALA A 25 4.58 -2.07 6.84
CA ALA A 25 4.84 -2.28 8.26
C ALA A 25 5.70 -1.12 8.78
N HIS A 26 5.19 -0.39 9.77
CA HIS A 26 5.93 0.65 10.47
C HIS A 26 6.59 0.11 11.75
N GLN A 27 7.57 0.85 12.26
CA GLN A 27 8.10 0.61 13.61
C GLN A 27 6.97 0.75 14.65
N GLY A 28 6.95 -0.12 15.67
CA GLY A 28 5.93 -0.10 16.72
C GLY A 28 4.67 -0.92 16.44
N ASN A 29 4.78 -1.99 15.63
CA ASN A 29 3.69 -2.94 15.34
C ASN A 29 2.43 -2.29 14.72
N ILE A 30 2.64 -1.30 13.86
CA ILE A 30 1.57 -0.71 13.04
C ILE A 30 1.68 -1.30 11.64
N VAL A 31 0.57 -1.81 11.14
CA VAL A 31 0.44 -2.35 9.78
C VAL A 31 -0.60 -1.54 9.04
N GLU A 32 -0.21 -0.97 7.91
CA GLU A 32 -1.14 -0.39 6.94
C GLU A 32 -1.34 -1.38 5.79
N VAL A 33 -2.60 -1.62 5.43
CA VAL A 33 -3.01 -2.43 4.29
C VAL A 33 -3.78 -1.54 3.33
N ALA A 34 -3.27 -1.37 2.12
CA ALA A 34 -3.87 -0.56 1.07
C ALA A 34 -4.44 -1.44 -0.04
N LYS A 35 -5.74 -1.36 -0.29
CA LYS A 35 -6.41 -1.99 -1.43
C LYS A 35 -6.70 -0.95 -2.50
N VAL A 36 -6.14 -1.12 -3.69
CA VAL A 36 -6.34 -0.19 -4.79
C VAL A 36 -7.76 -0.29 -5.33
N VAL A 37 -8.43 0.85 -5.39
CA VAL A 37 -9.82 1.00 -5.87
C VAL A 37 -9.84 1.60 -7.26
N ASP A 38 -8.94 2.55 -7.54
CA ASP A 38 -8.84 3.20 -8.84
C ASP A 38 -7.40 3.65 -9.13
N VAL A 39 -7.04 3.69 -10.42
CA VAL A 39 -5.75 4.19 -10.92
C VAL A 39 -6.02 5.02 -12.16
N GLY A 40 -5.69 6.31 -12.12
CA GLY A 40 -5.96 7.21 -13.24
C GLY A 40 -5.39 8.60 -13.03
N PRO A 41 -5.34 9.41 -14.10
CA PRO A 41 -4.94 10.81 -14.00
C PRO A 41 -6.02 11.66 -13.31
N ASP A 42 -5.59 12.69 -12.59
CA ASP A 42 -6.49 13.75 -12.13
C ASP A 42 -6.85 14.74 -13.27
N ALA A 43 -7.59 15.80 -12.94
CA ALA A 43 -7.98 16.83 -13.90
C ALA A 43 -6.81 17.58 -14.55
N LEU A 44 -5.60 17.48 -13.97
CA LEU A 44 -4.37 18.09 -14.49
C LEU A 44 -3.48 17.07 -15.22
N GLY A 45 -3.92 15.81 -15.35
CA GLY A 45 -3.17 14.75 -16.01
C GLY A 45 -2.17 14.03 -15.11
N ILE A 46 -2.14 14.31 -13.80
CA ILE A 46 -1.17 13.73 -12.87
C ILE A 46 -1.67 12.33 -12.45
N PRO A 47 -0.87 11.25 -12.62
CA PRO A 47 -1.30 9.90 -12.25
C PRO A 47 -1.49 9.75 -10.73
N HIS A 48 -2.67 9.29 -10.33
CA HIS A 48 -3.06 9.04 -8.96
C HIS A 48 -3.56 7.60 -8.75
N VAL A 49 -3.52 7.18 -7.49
CA VAL A 49 -4.06 5.92 -7.00
C VAL A 49 -5.04 6.24 -5.89
N THR A 50 -6.29 5.82 -6.05
CA THR A 50 -7.29 5.85 -4.98
C THR A 50 -7.37 4.45 -4.36
N TYR A 51 -7.32 4.37 -3.03
CA TYR A 51 -7.24 3.10 -2.31
C TYR A 51 -7.98 3.18 -0.97
N ASP A 52 -8.48 2.03 -0.54
CA ASP A 52 -8.97 1.84 0.83
C ASP A 52 -7.80 1.39 1.69
N VAL A 53 -7.53 2.14 2.77
CA VAL A 53 -6.49 1.80 3.74
C VAL A 53 -7.13 1.28 5.01
N SER A 54 -6.61 0.17 5.53
CA SER A 54 -6.82 -0.26 6.90
C SER A 54 -5.52 -0.11 7.68
N VAL A 55 -5.57 0.58 8.82
CA VAL A 55 -4.44 0.74 9.73
C VAL A 55 -4.73 -0.05 10.99
N GLU A 56 -3.89 -1.03 11.29
CA GLU A 56 -3.96 -1.82 12.51
C GLU A 56 -2.75 -1.50 13.39
N ARG A 57 -3.02 -1.07 14.63
CA ARG A 57 -2.01 -0.96 15.68
C ARG A 57 -2.30 -2.00 16.74
N ALA A 58 -1.30 -2.82 17.07
CA ALA A 58 -1.45 -3.89 18.05
C ALA A 58 -2.19 -3.42 19.33
N ARG A 59 -3.32 -4.05 19.60
CA ARG A 59 -4.15 -3.94 20.83
C ARG A 59 -4.92 -2.62 21.06
N LEU A 60 -4.98 -1.69 20.12
CA LEU A 60 -5.57 -0.37 20.39
C LEU A 60 -6.69 0.06 19.44
N ALA A 61 -6.51 -0.04 18.11
CA ALA A 61 -7.54 0.37 17.16
C ALA A 61 -7.27 -0.15 15.74
N LYS A 62 -8.36 -0.45 15.03
CA LYS A 62 -8.41 -0.61 13.57
C LYS A 62 -9.11 0.61 13.00
N TYR A 63 -8.47 1.27 12.03
CA TYR A 63 -9.04 2.42 11.32
C TYR A 63 -9.13 2.11 9.83
N GLU A 64 -10.23 2.50 9.18
CA GLU A 64 -10.44 2.31 7.75
C GLU A 64 -10.81 3.64 7.09
N GLU A 65 -10.17 3.97 5.97
CA GLU A 65 -10.36 5.23 5.25
C GLU A 65 -10.10 5.06 3.75
N ARG A 66 -10.76 5.86 2.91
CA ARG A 66 -10.41 6.01 1.50
C ARG A 66 -9.45 7.17 1.29
N ARG A 67 -8.32 6.92 0.66
CA ARG A 67 -7.28 7.92 0.38
C ARG A 67 -6.91 7.95 -1.09
N THR A 68 -6.33 9.06 -1.52
CA THR A 68 -5.74 9.22 -2.84
C THR A 68 -4.31 9.73 -2.70
N LEU A 69 -3.38 9.14 -3.44
CA LEU A 69 -1.98 9.58 -3.54
C LEU A 69 -1.55 9.62 -5.00
N GLY A 70 -0.55 10.45 -5.32
CA GLY A 70 0.14 10.34 -6.60
C GLY A 70 0.74 8.94 -6.76
N LEU A 71 0.73 8.40 -7.98
CA LEU A 71 1.19 7.05 -8.29
C LEU A 71 2.62 6.79 -7.80
N GLN A 72 3.51 7.76 -7.96
CA GLN A 72 4.88 7.67 -7.45
C GLN A 72 4.92 7.63 -5.91
N SER A 73 4.19 8.51 -5.24
CA SER A 73 4.14 8.53 -3.77
C SER A 73 3.56 7.22 -3.22
N PHE A 74 2.61 6.62 -3.95
CA PHE A 74 2.05 5.32 -3.60
C PHE A 74 3.11 4.20 -3.67
N THR A 75 3.87 4.10 -4.77
CA THR A 75 4.89 3.06 -4.95
C THR A 75 6.09 3.22 -4.03
N GLU A 76 6.39 4.44 -3.60
CA GLU A 76 7.43 4.72 -2.61
C GLU A 76 7.00 4.30 -1.20
N ARG A 77 5.73 4.51 -0.86
CA ARG A 77 5.13 4.19 0.45
C ARG A 77 4.90 2.69 0.61
N PHE A 78 4.20 2.08 -0.34
CA PHE A 78 3.79 0.68 -0.27
C PHE A 78 4.71 -0.17 -1.14
N ARG A 79 5.67 -0.87 -0.51
CA ARG A 79 6.72 -1.63 -1.22
C ARG A 79 6.46 -3.13 -1.24
N ASP A 80 5.62 -3.62 -0.34
CA ASP A 80 5.33 -5.04 -0.19
C ASP A 80 3.95 -5.33 -0.79
N ALA A 81 3.92 -5.93 -1.98
CA ALA A 81 2.69 -6.47 -2.55
C ALA A 81 2.27 -7.72 -1.75
N VAL A 82 1.02 -7.76 -1.33
CA VAL A 82 0.46 -8.91 -0.62
C VAL A 82 -0.30 -9.72 -1.65
N MET A 83 0.15 -10.95 -1.90
CA MET A 83 -0.71 -11.90 -2.59
C MET A 83 -1.96 -12.08 -1.73
N PRO A 84 -3.18 -11.94 -2.27
CA PRO A 84 -4.36 -12.32 -1.52
C PRO A 84 -4.17 -13.80 -1.17
N GLU A 85 -3.98 -14.09 0.11
CA GLU A 85 -4.07 -15.45 0.63
C GLU A 85 -5.46 -15.91 0.20
N LYS A 86 -5.52 -16.91 -0.69
CA LYS A 86 -6.79 -17.50 -1.10
C LYS A 86 -7.46 -17.92 0.21
N GLN A 87 -8.55 -17.27 0.58
CA GLN A 87 -9.43 -17.80 1.59
C GLN A 87 -10.00 -19.09 0.97
N ASP A 88 -9.41 -20.22 1.36
CA ASP A 88 -9.96 -21.54 1.09
C ASP A 88 -11.38 -21.60 1.67
N ALA A 89 -12.26 -22.18 0.85
CA ALA A 89 -13.70 -22.24 1.01
C ALA A 89 -14.17 -23.01 2.25
#